data_AF-A0A075KFB8-F1
#
_entry.id   AF-A0A075KFB8-F1
#
_cell.length_a   1.000
_cell.length_b   1.000
_cell.length_c   1.000
_cell.angle_alpha   90.00
_cell.angle_beta   90.00
_cell.angle_gamma   90.00
#
_symmetry.space_group_name_H-M   'P 1'
#
loop_
_entity.id
_entity.type
_entity.pdbx_description
1 polymer ?
#
loop_
_entity_poly.entity_id
_entity_poly.type
_entity_poly.pdbx_seq_one_letter_code
_entity_poly.pdbx_strand_id
1 'polypeptide(L)'
;MVQLESKPNLGIWLEGEITAINKIRSMLDNEAGVALLLNQEERSKYIALELLINEKFVTINLLAEKMGVSRNTVVADMQRVERLLQNWRIEMERKVHYGIRAVSSEVNRRLALEYVVQSFLNSNEISYILHSIAREYEFPSRVGNVITTFLLEKDQLKIVCQAIGRIAANIKKVGEQYLSDRMLIGALIRFCVVIQRIKTNNGLTAFDTTVAIQAKEHPFYSIFSEECAALANHLGTEISDTEIGFIWLQSLGNGMYHNELHHNGYKQPVVTGITAEIISKVSQCLKVTYTDDTELFDSLLAHLTDKLAKYEYGVIDPNPLVAEVIQSYPEMFRCVKEVCSEVFAEISVFLTDPDLAYIVLHFQAAYERRYGRSQFRAIVVCGTGRGTARLLKTRLENEIKSLSVLGYCSVLEIEQVLKMQPIDLVISVLPINTECPLVVVNSILTQRDIVAIHKVLKKICGTQLEYTQETPEKKHDFSESFMLMIRNINVTELPFVESISQDIISKGFQLGMLITSEFKEYLSEQAAAGLMLHSLLMVNRLAFGSPYVDFNYSDQPESKRLAELRCKLINVLGEEYRSIPKSEISAILRYFS
;
A
#
# COMPACT_ATOMS: atom_id res chain seq x y z
N MET A 1 -1.59 7.12 37.56
CA MET A 1 -3.00 6.73 37.80
C MET A 1 -3.78 7.24 36.60
N VAL A 2 -4.59 6.40 35.95
CA VAL A 2 -5.42 6.84 34.80
C VAL A 2 -6.83 7.11 35.32
N GLN A 3 -7.38 8.27 34.99
CA GLN A 3 -8.73 8.70 35.36
C GLN A 3 -9.62 8.75 34.11
N LEU A 4 -10.88 8.35 34.26
CA LEU A 4 -11.89 8.44 33.21
C LEU A 4 -12.69 9.73 33.44
N GLU A 5 -12.54 10.67 32.52
CA GLU A 5 -13.22 11.96 32.56
C GLU A 5 -14.44 11.93 31.63
N SER A 6 -15.54 12.55 32.07
CA SER A 6 -16.77 12.66 31.28
C SER A 6 -17.35 14.06 31.43
N LYS A 7 -17.55 14.74 30.28
CA LYS A 7 -18.11 16.10 30.27
C LYS A 7 -19.22 16.22 29.22
N PRO A 8 -20.41 16.75 29.59
CA PRO A 8 -21.50 16.98 28.66
C PRO A 8 -21.04 17.78 27.44
N ASN A 9 -21.44 17.36 26.23
CA ASN A 9 -21.09 17.95 24.92
C ASN A 9 -19.61 17.91 24.52
N LEU A 10 -18.71 17.36 25.35
CA LEU A 10 -17.29 17.14 25.03
C LEU A 10 -16.94 15.64 24.94
N GLY A 11 -17.75 14.78 25.55
CA GLY A 11 -17.58 13.33 25.49
C GLY A 11 -16.84 12.77 26.70
N ILE A 12 -16.19 11.62 26.50
CA ILE A 12 -15.48 10.86 27.52
C ILE A 12 -14.03 10.65 27.05
N TRP A 13 -13.05 10.86 27.92
CA TRP A 13 -11.63 10.60 27.63
C TRP A 13 -10.89 10.03 28.85
N LEU A 14 -9.71 9.46 28.61
CA LEU A 14 -8.81 8.99 29.67
C LEU A 14 -7.72 10.03 29.90
N GLU A 15 -7.51 10.42 31.15
CA GLU A 15 -6.48 11.37 31.57
C GLU A 15 -5.44 10.67 32.45
N GLY A 16 -4.16 10.79 32.11
CA GLY A 16 -3.07 10.11 32.80
C GLY A 16 -1.82 9.98 31.93
N GLU A 17 -0.76 9.35 32.48
CA GLU A 17 0.44 9.07 31.69
C GLU A 17 0.14 8.19 30.47
N ILE A 18 0.69 8.58 29.31
CA ILE A 18 0.57 7.85 28.03
C ILE A 18 1.03 6.39 28.15
N THR A 19 2.06 6.11 28.94
CA THR A 19 2.54 4.74 29.22
C THR A 19 1.46 3.89 29.90
N ALA A 20 0.73 4.47 30.87
CA ALA A 20 -0.34 3.79 31.59
C ALA A 20 -1.61 3.65 30.74
N ILE A 21 -1.96 4.67 29.94
CA ILE A 21 -3.08 4.60 28.99
C ILE A 21 -2.82 3.53 27.93
N ASN A 22 -1.60 3.47 27.37
CA ASN A 22 -1.22 2.43 26.42
C ASN A 22 -1.22 1.03 27.05
N LYS A 23 -0.87 0.92 28.33
CA LYS A 23 -0.98 -0.35 29.07
C LYS A 23 -2.45 -0.78 29.22
N ILE A 24 -3.36 0.13 29.58
CA ILE A 24 -4.81 -0.16 29.63
C ILE A 24 -5.32 -0.57 28.25
N ARG A 25 -4.90 0.12 27.18
CA ARG A 25 -5.24 -0.25 25.80
C ARG A 25 -4.78 -1.67 25.48
N SER A 26 -3.52 -2.01 25.78
CA SER A 26 -3.02 -3.38 25.58
C SER A 26 -3.74 -4.42 26.45
N MET A 27 -4.25 -4.04 27.63
CA MET A 27 -5.03 -4.94 28.48
C MET A 27 -6.43 -5.16 27.91
N LEU A 28 -7.07 -4.12 27.37
CA LEU A 28 -8.35 -4.23 26.67
C LEU A 28 -8.23 -5.03 25.36
N ASP A 29 -7.08 -4.92 24.68
CA ASP A 29 -6.81 -5.68 23.46
C ASP A 29 -6.44 -7.15 23.76
N ASN A 30 -5.84 -7.45 24.93
CA ASN A 30 -5.40 -8.79 25.34
C ASN A 30 -6.36 -9.55 26.26
N GLU A 31 -7.31 -8.89 26.94
CA GLU A 31 -8.31 -9.58 27.78
C GLU A 31 -9.39 -10.23 26.91
N ALA A 32 -9.13 -11.49 26.57
CA ALA A 32 -10.13 -12.45 26.15
C ALA A 32 -11.19 -12.67 27.26
N GLY A 33 -12.35 -12.01 27.13
CA GLY A 33 -13.51 -12.13 28.02
C GLY A 33 -13.53 -11.01 29.06
N VAL A 34 -14.56 -10.17 29.17
CA VAL A 34 -15.86 -10.51 29.79
C VAL A 34 -17.04 -9.66 29.26
N ALA A 35 -16.82 -8.73 28.33
CA ALA A 35 -17.92 -8.07 27.62
C ALA A 35 -17.52 -7.82 26.17
N LEU A 36 -17.91 -8.72 25.27
CA LEU A 36 -17.76 -8.53 23.84
C LEU A 36 -18.69 -7.37 23.43
N LEU A 37 -18.20 -6.13 23.49
CA LEU A 37 -18.92 -4.96 22.97
C LEU A 37 -18.87 -5.02 21.44
N LEU A 38 -19.67 -5.92 20.89
CA LEU A 38 -19.79 -6.10 19.46
C LEU A 38 -20.56 -4.93 18.87
N ASN A 39 -19.93 -4.27 17.90
CA ASN A 39 -20.66 -3.34 17.05
C ASN A 39 -21.69 -4.09 16.21
N GLN A 40 -22.60 -3.37 15.56
CA GLN A 40 -23.70 -3.99 14.80
C GLN A 40 -23.22 -4.92 13.68
N GLU A 41 -22.13 -4.58 13.00
CA GLU A 41 -21.57 -5.42 11.95
C GLU A 41 -21.05 -6.74 12.51
N GLU A 42 -20.32 -6.67 13.61
CA GLU A 42 -19.73 -7.84 14.24
C GLU A 42 -20.81 -8.75 14.83
N ARG A 43 -21.84 -8.18 15.49
CA ARG A 43 -23.01 -8.97 15.94
C ARG A 43 -23.67 -9.69 14.77
N SER A 44 -23.84 -9.02 13.63
CA SER A 44 -24.44 -9.63 12.45
C SER A 44 -23.59 -10.82 11.95
N LYS A 45 -22.26 -10.70 11.95
CA LYS A 45 -21.36 -11.80 11.58
C LYS A 45 -21.44 -12.96 12.60
N TYR A 46 -21.50 -12.68 13.89
CA TYR A 46 -21.66 -13.70 14.94
C TYR A 46 -23.01 -14.42 14.86
N ILE A 47 -24.10 -13.69 14.62
CA ILE A 47 -25.43 -14.27 14.39
C ILE A 47 -25.41 -15.17 13.14
N ALA A 48 -24.74 -14.74 12.06
CA ALA A 48 -24.59 -15.56 10.86
C ALA A 48 -23.86 -16.88 11.17
N LEU A 49 -22.75 -16.85 11.91
CA LEU A 49 -22.03 -18.07 12.33
C LEU A 49 -22.93 -18.99 13.15
N GLU A 50 -23.67 -18.45 14.11
CA GLU A 50 -24.61 -19.22 14.94
C GLU A 50 -25.67 -19.94 14.09
N LEU A 51 -26.27 -19.24 13.12
CA LEU A 51 -27.29 -19.84 12.24
C LEU A 51 -26.71 -20.85 11.24
N LEU A 52 -25.48 -20.64 10.78
CA LEU A 52 -24.81 -21.53 9.84
C LEU A 52 -24.31 -22.81 10.51
N ILE A 53 -23.93 -22.76 11.78
CA ILE A 53 -23.49 -23.95 12.54
C ILE A 53 -24.65 -24.82 12.99
N ASN A 54 -25.77 -24.21 13.37
CA ASN A 54 -26.93 -24.92 13.89
C ASN A 54 -27.90 -25.38 12.78
N GLU A 55 -28.18 -26.68 12.73
CA GLU A 55 -29.21 -27.25 11.83
C GLU A 55 -30.65 -27.10 12.35
N LYS A 56 -30.80 -26.68 13.61
CA LYS A 56 -32.10 -26.51 14.27
C LYS A 56 -32.50 -25.04 14.30
N PHE A 57 -33.79 -24.79 14.56
CA PHE A 57 -34.27 -23.44 14.78
C PHE A 57 -33.59 -22.80 15.99
N VAL A 58 -33.10 -21.57 15.81
CA VAL A 58 -32.51 -20.72 16.84
C VAL A 58 -33.49 -19.58 17.13
N THR A 59 -33.81 -19.35 18.40
CA THR A 59 -34.74 -18.28 18.77
C THR A 59 -34.05 -16.92 18.80
N ILE A 60 -34.79 -15.85 18.47
CA ILE A 60 -34.29 -14.47 18.58
C ILE A 60 -33.89 -14.15 20.03
N ASN A 61 -34.56 -14.74 21.03
CA ASN A 61 -34.23 -14.54 22.43
C ASN A 61 -32.87 -15.15 22.79
N LEU A 62 -32.57 -16.35 22.28
CA LEU A 62 -31.25 -16.97 22.47
C LEU A 62 -30.14 -16.14 21.82
N LEU A 63 -30.39 -15.64 20.61
CA LEU A 63 -29.45 -14.72 19.93
C LEU A 63 -29.25 -13.43 20.73
N ALA A 64 -30.32 -12.86 21.29
CA ALA A 64 -30.27 -11.64 22.09
C ALA A 64 -29.45 -11.83 23.36
N GLU A 65 -29.64 -12.96 24.05
CA GLU A 65 -28.86 -13.36 25.22
C GLU A 65 -27.39 -13.54 24.87
N LYS A 66 -27.06 -14.32 23.84
CA LYS A 66 -25.68 -14.55 23.39
C LYS A 66 -24.96 -13.27 22.97
N MET A 67 -25.67 -12.32 22.36
CA MET A 67 -25.12 -11.06 21.89
C MET A 67 -25.13 -9.96 22.96
N GLY A 68 -25.77 -10.17 24.11
CA GLY A 68 -25.91 -9.15 25.16
C GLY A 68 -26.75 -7.93 24.75
N VAL A 69 -27.74 -8.10 23.86
CA VAL A 69 -28.56 -6.99 23.32
C VAL A 69 -30.06 -7.26 23.42
N SER A 70 -30.90 -6.27 23.13
CA SER A 70 -32.35 -6.44 23.12
C SER A 70 -32.84 -7.30 21.94
N ARG A 71 -34.01 -7.95 22.09
CA ARG A 71 -34.68 -8.69 21.02
C ARG A 71 -34.86 -7.85 19.74
N ASN A 72 -35.25 -6.58 19.89
CA ASN A 72 -35.47 -5.68 18.74
C ASN A 72 -34.17 -5.37 18.01
N THR A 73 -33.05 -5.29 18.73
CA THR A 73 -31.71 -5.13 18.14
C THR A 73 -31.36 -6.32 17.25
N VAL A 74 -31.59 -7.56 17.73
CA VAL A 74 -31.35 -8.76 16.91
C VAL A 74 -32.25 -8.77 15.67
N VAL A 75 -33.52 -8.37 15.78
CA VAL A 75 -34.43 -8.27 14.62
C VAL A 75 -33.87 -7.30 13.56
N ALA A 76 -33.31 -6.17 13.97
CA ALA A 76 -32.66 -5.24 13.05
C ALA A 76 -31.38 -5.84 12.43
N ASP A 77 -30.56 -6.51 13.24
CA ASP A 77 -29.33 -7.15 12.78
C ASP A 77 -29.59 -8.28 11.78
N MET A 78 -30.71 -9.00 11.92
CA MET A 78 -31.11 -10.05 10.98
C MET A 78 -31.23 -9.56 9.53
N GLN A 79 -31.60 -8.29 9.30
CA GLN A 79 -31.60 -7.72 7.95
C GLN A 79 -30.20 -7.64 7.35
N ARG A 80 -29.17 -7.46 8.19
CA ARG A 80 -27.77 -7.45 7.75
C ARG A 80 -27.23 -8.87 7.59
N VAL A 81 -27.66 -9.80 8.45
CA VAL A 81 -27.36 -11.24 8.30
C VAL A 81 -27.89 -11.78 6.98
N GLU A 82 -29.12 -11.47 6.61
CA GLU A 82 -29.70 -11.92 5.34
C GLU A 82 -28.95 -11.36 4.14
N ARG A 83 -28.59 -10.06 4.16
CA ARG A 83 -27.75 -9.47 3.11
C ARG A 83 -26.38 -10.11 3.01
N LEU A 84 -25.76 -10.45 4.15
CA LEU A 84 -24.46 -11.12 4.20
C LEU A 84 -24.51 -12.52 3.57
N LEU A 85 -25.65 -13.22 3.69
CA LEU A 85 -25.81 -14.60 3.26
C LEU A 85 -26.52 -14.77 1.91
N GLN A 86 -27.06 -13.68 1.35
CA GLN A 86 -27.85 -13.68 0.11
C GLN A 86 -27.12 -14.32 -1.08
N ASN A 87 -25.80 -14.11 -1.18
CA ASN A 87 -24.98 -14.60 -2.30
C ASN A 87 -24.70 -16.11 -2.24
N TRP A 88 -25.01 -16.77 -1.13
CA TRP A 88 -24.67 -18.17 -0.88
C TRP A 88 -25.85 -19.13 -1.12
N ARG A 89 -26.97 -18.66 -1.71
CA ARG A 89 -28.21 -19.44 -1.87
C ARG A 89 -28.67 -20.07 -0.54
N ILE A 90 -28.65 -19.26 0.51
CA ILE A 90 -29.09 -19.64 1.86
C ILE A 90 -30.42 -18.96 2.14
N GLU A 91 -31.44 -19.75 2.46
CA GLU A 91 -32.76 -19.26 2.81
C GLU A 91 -32.94 -19.23 4.33
N MET A 92 -33.57 -18.16 4.83
CA MET A 92 -33.90 -18.03 6.25
C MET A 92 -35.33 -18.48 6.51
N GLU A 93 -35.48 -19.74 6.89
CA GLU A 93 -36.75 -20.32 7.29
C GLU A 93 -37.14 -19.79 8.68
N ARG A 94 -38.35 -19.23 8.79
CA ARG A 94 -38.89 -18.69 10.04
C ARG A 94 -40.13 -19.47 10.44
N LYS A 95 -40.14 -19.96 11.68
CA LYS A 95 -41.30 -20.68 12.22
C LYS A 95 -41.69 -20.10 13.57
N VAL A 96 -42.95 -19.68 13.68
CA VAL A 96 -43.53 -19.11 14.90
C VAL A 96 -43.33 -20.08 16.06
N HIS A 97 -42.90 -19.58 17.22
CA HIS A 97 -42.54 -20.37 18.42
C HIS A 97 -41.29 -21.27 18.33
N TYR A 98 -40.71 -21.49 17.13
CA TYR A 98 -39.49 -22.28 16.97
C TYR A 98 -38.25 -21.40 16.76
N GLY A 99 -38.37 -20.34 15.96
CA GLY A 99 -37.27 -19.41 15.69
C GLY A 99 -36.92 -19.31 14.21
N ILE A 100 -35.62 -19.17 13.93
CA ILE A 100 -35.05 -18.96 12.59
C ILE A 100 -34.04 -20.07 12.31
N ARG A 101 -34.01 -20.59 11.08
CA ARG A 101 -33.05 -21.60 10.62
C ARG A 101 -32.52 -21.23 9.24
N ALA A 102 -31.22 -21.36 9.03
CA ALA A 102 -30.62 -21.29 7.70
C ALA A 102 -30.83 -22.61 6.96
N VAL A 103 -31.32 -22.56 5.73
CA VAL A 103 -31.57 -23.72 4.85
C VAL A 103 -30.74 -23.55 3.57
N SER A 104 -29.86 -24.52 3.30
CA SER A 104 -29.02 -24.54 2.10
C SER A 104 -28.44 -25.93 1.86
N SER A 105 -27.74 -26.14 0.74
CA SER A 105 -26.85 -27.29 0.59
C SER A 105 -25.68 -27.19 1.58
N GLU A 106 -25.10 -28.33 1.93
CA GLU A 106 -23.94 -28.38 2.84
C GLU A 106 -22.72 -27.66 2.25
N VAL A 107 -22.52 -27.77 0.93
CA VAL A 107 -21.48 -27.03 0.20
C VAL A 107 -21.65 -25.52 0.41
N ASN A 108 -22.84 -25.00 0.12
CA ASN A 108 -23.11 -23.56 0.24
C ASN A 108 -22.98 -23.06 1.67
N ARG A 109 -23.39 -23.88 2.64
CA ARG A 109 -23.25 -23.58 4.08
C ARG A 109 -21.79 -23.45 4.48
N ARG A 110 -20.93 -24.37 4.03
CA ARG A 110 -19.48 -24.36 4.32
C ARG A 110 -18.78 -23.16 3.68
N LEU A 111 -19.14 -22.83 2.44
CA LEU A 111 -18.62 -21.65 1.77
C LEU A 111 -19.04 -20.38 2.52
N ALA A 112 -20.31 -20.26 2.91
CA ALA A 112 -20.76 -19.13 3.71
C ALA A 112 -20.02 -19.04 5.06
N LEU A 113 -19.79 -20.17 5.75
CA LEU A 113 -18.99 -20.21 6.98
C LEU A 113 -17.57 -19.69 6.75
N GLU A 114 -16.90 -20.19 5.71
CA GLU A 114 -15.56 -19.74 5.32
C GLU A 114 -15.54 -18.23 5.06
N TYR A 115 -16.51 -17.71 4.30
CA TYR A 115 -16.63 -16.29 3.98
C TYR A 115 -16.80 -15.43 5.24
N VAL A 116 -17.71 -15.82 6.14
CA VAL A 116 -17.98 -15.07 7.37
C VAL A 116 -16.73 -15.07 8.27
N VAL A 117 -16.03 -16.20 8.40
CA VAL A 117 -14.77 -16.27 9.19
C VAL A 117 -13.68 -15.40 8.57
N GLN A 118 -13.49 -15.46 7.24
CA GLN A 118 -12.51 -14.63 6.54
C GLN A 118 -12.81 -13.14 6.65
N SER A 119 -14.09 -12.74 6.82
CA SER A 119 -14.48 -11.33 7.00
C SER A 119 -14.02 -10.70 8.33
N PHE A 120 -13.41 -11.49 9.22
CA PHE A 120 -12.72 -11.01 10.43
C PHE A 120 -11.21 -10.78 10.22
N LEU A 121 -10.65 -11.18 9.07
CA LEU A 121 -9.24 -11.02 8.76
C LEU A 121 -8.90 -9.55 8.48
N ASN A 122 -7.72 -9.14 8.95
CA ASN A 122 -7.03 -7.89 8.60
C ASN A 122 -5.52 -8.17 8.52
N SER A 123 -4.71 -7.16 8.17
CA SER A 123 -3.26 -7.32 7.99
C SER A 123 -2.54 -7.88 9.22
N ASN A 124 -2.97 -7.51 10.44
CA ASN A 124 -2.38 -8.05 11.67
C ASN A 124 -2.80 -9.51 11.91
N GLU A 125 -4.08 -9.83 11.67
CA GLU A 125 -4.59 -11.20 11.78
C GLU A 125 -3.87 -12.17 10.85
N ILE A 126 -3.62 -11.76 9.60
CA ILE A 126 -2.83 -12.53 8.63
C ILE A 126 -1.45 -12.88 9.22
N SER A 127 -0.76 -11.88 9.79
CA SER A 127 0.55 -12.08 10.40
C SER A 127 0.49 -13.06 11.57
N TYR A 128 -0.50 -12.93 12.46
CA TYR A 128 -0.68 -13.85 13.59
C TYR A 128 -0.90 -15.29 13.12
N ILE A 129 -1.77 -15.48 12.12
CA ILE A 129 -2.08 -16.83 11.60
C ILE A 129 -0.83 -17.49 11.03
N LEU A 130 -0.08 -16.78 10.19
CA LEU A 130 1.12 -17.31 9.56
C LEU A 130 2.20 -17.65 10.59
N HIS A 131 2.38 -16.80 11.61
CA HIS A 131 3.32 -17.07 12.68
C HIS A 131 2.94 -18.33 13.47
N SER A 132 1.66 -18.53 13.77
CA SER A 132 1.18 -19.73 14.47
C SER A 132 1.33 -21.01 13.63
N ILE A 133 1.11 -20.96 12.31
CA ILE A 133 1.39 -22.08 11.41
C ILE A 133 2.90 -22.40 11.38
N ALA A 134 3.76 -21.37 11.40
CA ALA A 134 5.20 -21.54 11.28
C ALA A 134 5.91 -21.96 12.60
N ARG A 135 5.39 -21.57 13.77
CA ARG A 135 6.11 -21.70 15.05
C ARG A 135 5.33 -22.32 16.21
N GLU A 136 4.13 -22.86 15.96
CA GLU A 136 3.27 -23.50 16.98
C GLU A 136 2.94 -22.63 18.21
N TYR A 137 3.05 -21.29 18.06
CA TYR A 137 2.73 -20.35 19.12
C TYR A 137 1.22 -20.22 19.30
N GLU A 138 0.78 -19.72 20.47
CA GLU A 138 -0.62 -19.41 20.75
C GLU A 138 -1.24 -18.62 19.59
N PHE A 139 -2.56 -18.75 19.44
CA PHE A 139 -3.34 -18.09 18.39
C PHE A 139 -4.18 -16.96 19.00
N PRO A 140 -3.57 -15.92 19.64
CA PRO A 140 -4.30 -14.83 20.29
C PRO A 140 -4.74 -13.81 19.24
N SER A 141 -5.53 -14.28 18.27
CA SER A 141 -6.06 -13.46 17.20
C SER A 141 -7.57 -13.40 17.32
N ARG A 142 -8.17 -12.35 16.79
CA ARG A 142 -9.62 -12.20 16.78
C ARG A 142 -10.28 -13.34 16.00
N VAL A 143 -9.70 -13.70 14.86
CA VAL A 143 -10.11 -14.85 14.06
C VAL A 143 -9.92 -16.15 14.84
N GLY A 144 -8.88 -16.24 15.66
CA GLY A 144 -8.67 -17.32 16.60
C GLY A 144 -9.76 -17.50 17.62
N ASN A 145 -10.20 -16.40 18.22
CA ASN A 145 -11.34 -16.43 19.13
C ASN A 145 -12.62 -16.84 18.41
N VAL A 146 -12.85 -16.39 17.18
CA VAL A 146 -13.99 -16.81 16.37
C VAL A 146 -13.93 -18.32 16.07
N ILE A 147 -12.80 -18.82 15.55
CA ILE A 147 -12.61 -20.24 15.27
C ILE A 147 -12.78 -21.06 16.54
N THR A 148 -12.24 -20.61 17.68
CA THR A 148 -12.32 -21.36 18.94
C THR A 148 -13.68 -21.32 19.63
N THR A 149 -14.47 -20.29 19.37
CA THR A 149 -15.84 -20.16 19.88
C THR A 149 -16.82 -21.00 19.05
N PHE A 150 -16.61 -21.06 17.74
CA PHE A 150 -17.63 -21.56 16.79
C PHE A 150 -17.24 -22.86 16.08
N LEU A 151 -15.96 -23.08 15.81
CA LEU A 151 -15.50 -24.17 14.94
C LEU A 151 -14.82 -25.30 15.69
N LEU A 152 -13.72 -25.02 16.40
CA LEU A 152 -12.85 -26.05 16.99
C LEU A 152 -12.33 -25.64 18.36
N GLU A 153 -12.18 -26.58 19.28
CA GLU A 153 -11.51 -26.33 20.55
C GLU A 153 -10.03 -25.94 20.33
N LYS A 154 -9.43 -25.21 21.30
CA LYS A 154 -8.05 -24.71 21.21
C LYS A 154 -7.02 -25.79 20.87
N ASP A 155 -7.13 -26.96 21.49
CA ASP A 155 -6.21 -28.08 21.23
C ASP A 155 -6.37 -28.64 19.81
N GLN A 156 -7.61 -28.71 19.31
CA GLN A 156 -7.90 -29.17 17.96
C GLN A 156 -7.38 -28.18 16.92
N LEU A 157 -7.56 -26.87 17.15
CA LEU A 157 -7.01 -25.83 16.29
C LEU A 157 -5.48 -25.92 16.20
N LYS A 158 -4.80 -26.18 17.32
CA LYS A 158 -3.34 -26.38 17.35
C LYS A 158 -2.92 -27.55 16.45
N ILE A 159 -3.62 -28.68 16.52
CA ILE A 159 -3.34 -29.87 15.69
C ILE A 159 -3.53 -29.53 14.19
N VAL A 160 -4.57 -28.77 13.84
CA VAL A 160 -4.81 -28.33 12.45
C VAL A 160 -3.69 -27.41 11.95
N CYS A 161 -3.27 -26.42 12.76
CA CYS A 161 -2.14 -25.55 12.40
C CYS A 161 -0.85 -26.35 12.13
N GLN A 162 -0.55 -27.34 12.97
CA GLN A 162 0.60 -28.22 12.79
C GLN A 162 0.48 -29.06 11.50
N ALA A 163 -0.70 -29.57 11.18
CA ALA A 163 -0.93 -30.31 9.94
C ALA A 163 -0.68 -29.44 8.70
N ILE A 164 -1.13 -28.19 8.71
CA ILE A 164 -0.90 -27.25 7.60
C ILE A 164 0.58 -26.89 7.48
N GLY A 165 1.28 -26.71 8.60
CA GLY A 165 2.74 -26.53 8.61
C GLY A 165 3.48 -27.71 7.97
N ARG A 166 3.05 -28.95 8.25
CA ARG A 166 3.61 -30.17 7.62
C ARG A 166 3.30 -30.24 6.13
N ILE A 167 2.06 -29.96 5.72
CA ILE A 167 1.66 -29.89 4.30
C ILE A 167 2.56 -28.90 3.56
N ALA A 168 2.72 -27.68 4.10
CA ALA A 168 3.57 -26.65 3.50
C ALA A 168 5.04 -27.08 3.39
N ALA A 169 5.58 -27.71 4.45
CA ALA A 169 6.95 -28.20 4.46
C ALA A 169 7.17 -29.35 3.45
N ASN A 170 6.22 -30.25 3.31
CA ASN A 170 6.32 -31.40 2.41
C ASN A 170 6.16 -30.99 0.93
N ILE A 171 5.23 -30.08 0.62
CA ILE A 171 5.09 -29.53 -0.74
C ILE A 171 6.36 -28.77 -1.14
N LYS A 172 6.93 -27.98 -0.22
CA LYS A 172 8.21 -27.29 -0.47
C LYS A 172 9.35 -28.27 -0.79
N LYS A 173 9.42 -29.41 -0.09
CA LYS A 173 10.46 -30.43 -0.32
C LYS A 173 10.31 -31.13 -1.68
N VAL A 174 9.07 -31.41 -2.10
CA VAL A 174 8.80 -32.21 -3.30
C VAL A 174 8.77 -31.35 -4.57
N GLY A 175 8.25 -30.13 -4.48
CA GLY A 175 8.04 -29.26 -5.65
C GLY A 175 9.00 -28.08 -5.79
N GLU A 176 9.90 -27.85 -4.82
CA GLU A 176 10.69 -26.60 -4.68
C GLU A 176 9.83 -25.31 -4.68
N GLN A 177 8.52 -25.45 -4.47
CA GLN A 177 7.55 -24.36 -4.51
C GLN A 177 7.08 -23.99 -3.10
N TYR A 178 6.95 -22.69 -2.86
CA TYR A 178 6.34 -22.17 -1.65
C TYR A 178 4.83 -22.05 -1.85
N LEU A 179 4.06 -22.48 -0.85
CA LEU A 179 2.64 -22.14 -0.79
C LEU A 179 2.50 -20.66 -0.45
N SER A 180 1.56 -19.98 -1.12
CA SER A 180 1.25 -18.59 -0.76
C SER A 180 0.61 -18.52 0.63
N ASP A 181 0.87 -17.43 1.35
CA ASP A 181 0.25 -17.15 2.67
C ASP A 181 -1.27 -17.29 2.63
N ARG A 182 -1.86 -16.86 1.51
CA ARG A 182 -3.28 -16.95 1.24
C ARG A 182 -3.80 -18.39 1.15
N MET A 183 -3.02 -19.29 0.55
CA MET A 183 -3.37 -20.72 0.52
C MET A 183 -3.35 -21.31 1.92
N LEU A 184 -2.35 -20.97 2.72
CA LEU A 184 -2.22 -21.47 4.10
C LEU A 184 -3.41 -21.02 4.97
N ILE A 185 -3.76 -19.74 4.91
CA ILE A 185 -4.88 -19.18 5.68
C ILE A 185 -6.22 -19.76 5.22
N GLY A 186 -6.44 -19.84 3.91
CA GLY A 186 -7.65 -20.44 3.35
C GLY A 186 -7.79 -21.91 3.74
N ALA A 187 -6.71 -22.68 3.64
CA ALA A 187 -6.69 -24.08 4.06
C ALA A 187 -7.01 -24.21 5.55
N LEU A 188 -6.42 -23.37 6.42
CA LEU A 188 -6.71 -23.38 7.86
C LEU A 188 -8.20 -23.21 8.15
N ILE A 189 -8.81 -22.16 7.59
CA ILE A 189 -10.22 -21.87 7.81
C ILE A 189 -11.08 -23.03 7.29
N ARG A 190 -10.75 -23.55 6.09
CA ARG A 190 -11.52 -24.64 5.49
C ARG A 190 -11.41 -25.95 6.27
N PHE A 191 -10.21 -26.31 6.76
CA PHE A 191 -10.05 -27.46 7.67
C PHE A 191 -10.91 -27.28 8.92
N CYS A 192 -10.89 -26.09 9.53
CA CYS A 192 -11.70 -25.82 10.71
C CYS A 192 -13.20 -25.99 10.45
N VAL A 193 -13.70 -25.48 9.33
CA VAL A 193 -15.09 -25.63 8.91
C VAL A 193 -15.41 -27.11 8.67
N VAL A 194 -14.63 -27.81 7.86
CA VAL A 194 -14.89 -29.22 7.52
C VAL A 194 -14.92 -30.11 8.76
N ILE A 195 -13.93 -29.99 9.65
CA ILE A 195 -13.88 -30.79 10.88
C ILE A 195 -15.09 -30.50 11.77
N GLN A 196 -15.50 -29.23 11.90
CA GLN A 196 -16.69 -28.86 12.66
C GLN A 196 -17.96 -29.51 12.08
N ARG A 197 -18.09 -29.52 10.75
CA ARG A 197 -19.26 -30.09 10.07
C ARG A 197 -19.30 -31.61 10.16
N ILE A 198 -18.17 -32.29 10.01
CA ILE A 198 -18.09 -33.74 10.20
C ILE A 198 -18.46 -34.13 11.64
N LYS A 199 -17.92 -33.43 12.65
CA LYS A 199 -18.22 -33.70 14.06
C LYS A 199 -19.68 -33.47 14.44
N THR A 200 -20.38 -32.62 13.71
CA THR A 200 -21.83 -32.38 13.90
C THR A 200 -22.72 -33.30 13.05
N ASN A 201 -22.14 -34.37 12.46
CA ASN A 201 -22.81 -35.32 11.55
C ASN A 201 -23.34 -34.68 10.27
N ASN A 202 -22.69 -33.62 9.80
CA ASN A 202 -23.00 -32.92 8.55
C ASN A 202 -21.86 -33.10 7.51
N GLY A 203 -21.35 -34.33 7.39
CA GLY A 203 -20.38 -34.69 6.36
C GLY A 203 -20.99 -34.60 4.95
N LEU A 204 -20.16 -34.33 3.95
CA LEU A 204 -20.57 -34.31 2.54
C LEU A 204 -20.90 -35.73 2.07
N THR A 205 -22.19 -35.96 1.79
CA THR A 205 -22.69 -37.24 1.25
C THR A 205 -22.44 -37.39 -0.25
N ALA A 206 -22.47 -36.28 -0.99
CA ALA A 206 -22.14 -36.21 -2.40
C ALA A 206 -21.62 -34.80 -2.72
N PHE A 207 -20.45 -34.74 -3.34
CA PHE A 207 -19.86 -33.54 -3.93
C PHE A 207 -19.48 -33.88 -5.36
N ASP A 208 -19.51 -32.91 -6.28
CA ASP A 208 -19.28 -33.12 -7.70
C ASP A 208 -18.08 -34.05 -7.93
N THR A 209 -18.39 -35.28 -8.35
CA THR A 209 -17.41 -36.38 -8.41
C THR A 209 -16.24 -36.01 -9.31
N THR A 210 -16.51 -35.15 -10.29
CA THR A 210 -15.55 -34.64 -11.27
C THR A 210 -14.42 -33.85 -10.61
N VAL A 211 -14.73 -33.01 -9.63
CA VAL A 211 -13.72 -32.19 -8.91
C VAL A 211 -12.86 -33.05 -7.99
N ALA A 212 -13.47 -34.01 -7.28
CA ALA A 212 -12.72 -34.93 -6.42
C ALA A 212 -11.83 -35.88 -7.26
N ILE A 213 -12.30 -36.29 -8.44
CA ILE A 213 -11.51 -37.09 -9.40
C ILE A 213 -10.34 -36.27 -9.93
N GLN A 214 -10.59 -35.03 -10.38
CA GLN A 214 -9.55 -34.13 -10.85
C GLN A 214 -8.50 -33.90 -9.76
N ALA A 215 -8.93 -33.59 -8.53
CA ALA A 215 -8.03 -33.35 -7.41
C ALA A 215 -7.00 -34.49 -7.22
N LYS A 216 -7.43 -35.74 -7.37
CA LYS A 216 -6.58 -36.94 -7.26
C LYS A 216 -5.48 -37.03 -8.33
N GLU A 217 -5.64 -36.36 -9.47
CA GLU A 217 -4.63 -36.33 -10.54
C GLU A 217 -3.48 -35.36 -10.24
N HIS A 218 -3.63 -34.48 -9.25
CA HIS A 218 -2.62 -33.48 -8.94
C HIS A 218 -1.41 -34.08 -8.18
N PRO A 219 -0.15 -33.76 -8.56
CA PRO A 219 1.05 -34.37 -7.96
C PRO A 219 1.17 -34.24 -6.43
N PHE A 220 0.66 -33.14 -5.87
CA PHE A 220 0.69 -32.89 -4.42
C PHE A 220 -0.54 -33.41 -3.66
N TYR A 221 -1.53 -33.99 -4.35
CA TYR A 221 -2.75 -34.50 -3.69
C TYR A 221 -2.45 -35.67 -2.76
N SER A 222 -1.52 -36.56 -3.12
CA SER A 222 -1.12 -37.68 -2.25
C SER A 222 -0.57 -37.21 -0.91
N ILE A 223 0.36 -36.26 -0.92
CA ILE A 223 0.93 -35.62 0.28
C ILE A 223 -0.18 -35.01 1.14
N PHE A 224 -1.11 -34.30 0.49
CA PHE A 224 -2.24 -33.67 1.16
C PHE A 224 -3.19 -34.69 1.80
N SER A 225 -3.51 -35.76 1.06
CA SER A 225 -4.40 -36.84 1.52
C SER A 225 -3.81 -37.62 2.68
N GLU A 226 -2.49 -37.88 2.67
CA GLU A 226 -1.79 -38.54 3.77
C GLU A 226 -1.85 -37.72 5.07
N GLU A 227 -1.62 -36.41 4.97
CA GLU A 227 -1.74 -35.51 6.13
C GLU A 227 -3.19 -35.39 6.62
N CYS A 228 -4.18 -35.41 5.72
CA CYS A 228 -5.60 -35.46 6.10
C CYS A 228 -5.93 -36.75 6.88
N ALA A 229 -5.40 -37.91 6.46
CA ALA A 229 -5.58 -39.17 7.16
C ALA A 229 -4.90 -39.15 8.55
N ALA A 230 -3.69 -38.60 8.64
CA ALA A 230 -3.00 -38.42 9.91
C ALA A 230 -3.78 -37.49 10.86
N LEU A 231 -4.33 -36.40 10.34
CA LEU A 231 -5.16 -35.46 11.08
C LEU A 231 -6.46 -36.10 11.57
N ALA A 232 -7.13 -36.87 10.72
CA ALA A 232 -8.34 -37.63 11.04
C ALA A 232 -8.12 -38.55 12.26
N ASN A 233 -7.01 -39.30 12.25
CA ASN A 233 -6.62 -40.18 13.36
C ASN A 233 -6.38 -39.42 14.68
N HIS A 234 -5.70 -38.27 14.64
CA HIS A 234 -5.46 -37.47 15.86
C HIS A 234 -6.74 -36.86 16.44
N LEU A 235 -7.71 -36.56 15.58
CA LEU A 235 -8.98 -35.95 15.99
C LEU A 235 -10.09 -36.97 16.31
N GLY A 236 -9.80 -38.27 16.14
CA GLY A 236 -10.77 -39.34 16.35
C GLY A 236 -11.98 -39.25 15.41
N THR A 237 -11.77 -38.78 14.18
CA THR A 237 -12.83 -38.59 13.17
C THR A 237 -12.44 -39.28 11.86
N GLU A 238 -13.42 -39.56 11.02
CA GLU A 238 -13.18 -40.01 9.65
C GLU A 238 -13.32 -38.83 8.69
N ILE A 239 -12.35 -38.65 7.79
CA ILE A 239 -12.41 -37.64 6.72
C ILE A 239 -12.46 -38.42 5.40
N SER A 240 -13.62 -38.43 4.74
CA SER A 240 -13.82 -39.18 3.49
C SER A 240 -13.14 -38.49 2.30
N ASP A 241 -13.01 -39.20 1.19
CA ASP A 241 -12.45 -38.66 -0.06
C ASP A 241 -13.19 -37.41 -0.57
N THR A 242 -14.51 -37.35 -0.37
CA THR A 242 -15.33 -36.18 -0.73
C THR A 242 -14.95 -34.94 0.09
N GLU A 243 -14.61 -35.14 1.37
CA GLU A 243 -14.15 -34.09 2.27
C GLU A 243 -12.75 -33.61 1.88
N ILE A 244 -11.84 -34.53 1.60
CA ILE A 244 -10.48 -34.20 1.16
C ILE A 244 -10.54 -33.40 -0.15
N GLY A 245 -11.36 -33.82 -1.11
CA GLY A 245 -11.59 -33.09 -2.36
C GLY A 245 -12.12 -31.67 -2.14
N PHE A 246 -13.06 -31.49 -1.21
CA PHE A 246 -13.57 -30.16 -0.87
C PHE A 246 -12.50 -29.26 -0.23
N ILE A 247 -11.66 -29.80 0.67
CA ILE A 247 -10.57 -29.01 1.25
C ILE A 247 -9.54 -28.65 0.16
N TRP A 248 -9.25 -29.60 -0.74
CA TRP A 248 -8.31 -29.42 -1.86
C TRP A 248 -8.73 -28.33 -2.85
N LEU A 249 -10.01 -28.02 -2.99
CA LEU A 249 -10.49 -26.92 -3.87
C LEU A 249 -9.74 -25.60 -3.67
N GLN A 250 -9.25 -25.32 -2.46
CA GLN A 250 -8.50 -24.09 -2.18
C GLN A 250 -7.17 -24.01 -2.94
N SER A 251 -6.60 -25.18 -3.29
CA SER A 251 -5.37 -25.31 -4.06
C SER A 251 -5.58 -25.01 -5.55
N LEU A 252 -6.80 -25.16 -6.07
CA LEU A 252 -7.12 -24.93 -7.49
C LEU A 252 -6.96 -23.46 -7.89
N GLY A 253 -7.29 -22.54 -6.98
CA GLY A 253 -7.30 -21.09 -7.24
C GLY A 253 -5.96 -20.35 -7.12
N ASN A 254 -4.83 -21.05 -7.01
CA ASN A 254 -3.51 -20.43 -6.84
C ASN A 254 -2.51 -20.86 -7.92
N GLY A 255 -2.98 -21.26 -9.10
CA GLY A 255 -2.12 -21.63 -10.23
C GLY A 255 -1.41 -22.99 -10.10
N MET A 256 -1.67 -23.76 -9.04
CA MET A 256 -1.20 -25.16 -8.93
C MET A 256 -1.90 -26.07 -9.96
N TYR A 257 -3.08 -25.68 -10.43
CA TYR A 257 -3.72 -26.23 -11.63
C TYR A 257 -3.28 -25.46 -12.88
N HIS A 258 -2.04 -25.67 -13.31
CA HIS A 258 -1.64 -25.40 -14.70
C HIS A 258 -1.66 -26.71 -15.47
N ASN A 259 -2.87 -27.20 -15.78
CA ASN A 259 -3.04 -28.05 -16.95
C ASN A 259 -3.80 -27.25 -17.99
N GLU A 260 -3.15 -27.00 -19.13
CA GLU A 260 -3.68 -26.38 -20.36
C GLU A 260 -4.85 -27.16 -20.99
N LEU A 261 -5.43 -28.11 -20.27
CA LEU A 261 -6.45 -29.02 -20.75
C LEU A 261 -7.56 -29.06 -19.70
N HIS A 262 -8.74 -28.56 -20.10
CA HIS A 262 -10.03 -28.68 -19.42
C HIS A 262 -10.48 -27.55 -18.48
N HIS A 263 -10.53 -26.31 -19.00
CA HIS A 263 -11.59 -25.36 -18.61
C HIS A 263 -12.94 -25.85 -19.17
N ASN A 264 -13.65 -26.70 -18.44
CA ASN A 264 -15.00 -27.15 -18.82
C ASN A 264 -16.12 -26.18 -18.37
N GLY A 265 -15.82 -25.12 -17.61
CA GLY A 265 -16.80 -24.15 -17.13
C GLY A 265 -17.08 -22.99 -18.09
N TYR A 266 -16.10 -22.10 -18.25
CA TYR A 266 -16.19 -20.96 -19.19
C TYR A 266 -15.19 -21.13 -20.32
N LYS A 267 -15.68 -21.09 -21.57
CA LYS A 267 -14.80 -21.09 -22.75
C LYS A 267 -13.93 -19.82 -22.69
N GLN A 268 -12.61 -19.95 -22.83
CA GLN A 268 -11.66 -18.82 -22.92
C GLN A 268 -12.17 -17.64 -23.79
N PRO A 269 -12.77 -17.89 -24.99
CA PRO A 269 -13.39 -16.83 -25.80
C PRO A 269 -14.47 -15.98 -25.11
N VAL A 270 -15.19 -16.55 -24.14
CA VAL A 270 -16.23 -15.84 -23.37
C VAL A 270 -15.59 -14.89 -22.37
N VAL A 271 -14.56 -15.34 -21.65
CA VAL A 271 -13.86 -14.51 -20.67
C VAL A 271 -13.11 -13.36 -21.35
N THR A 272 -12.49 -13.61 -22.51
CA THR A 272 -11.88 -12.54 -23.31
C THR A 272 -12.88 -11.48 -23.75
N GLY A 273 -14.11 -11.88 -24.10
CA GLY A 273 -15.18 -10.95 -24.46
C GLY A 273 -15.60 -10.09 -23.26
N ILE A 274 -15.82 -10.71 -22.11
CA ILE A 274 -16.16 -10.04 -20.84
C ILE A 274 -15.08 -9.02 -20.46
N THR A 275 -13.81 -9.40 -20.52
CA THR A 275 -12.69 -8.50 -20.19
C THR A 275 -12.69 -7.25 -21.09
N ALA A 276 -12.82 -7.45 -22.41
CA ALA A 276 -12.86 -6.35 -23.37
C ALA A 276 -14.06 -5.42 -23.11
N GLU A 277 -15.22 -5.99 -22.81
CA GLU A 277 -16.44 -5.23 -22.52
C GLU A 277 -16.32 -4.40 -21.25
N ILE A 278 -15.78 -4.98 -20.16
CA ILE A 278 -15.54 -4.26 -18.89
C ILE A 278 -14.60 -3.08 -19.13
N ILE A 279 -13.47 -3.29 -19.82
CA ILE A 279 -12.51 -2.22 -20.11
C ILE A 279 -13.17 -1.09 -20.93
N SER A 280 -13.98 -1.45 -21.93
CA SER A 280 -14.69 -0.48 -22.76
C SER A 280 -15.72 0.33 -21.96
N LYS A 281 -16.58 -0.33 -21.18
CA LYS A 281 -17.63 0.33 -20.40
C LYS A 281 -17.05 1.18 -19.26
N VAL A 282 -16.01 0.72 -18.56
CA VAL A 282 -15.30 1.52 -17.54
C VAL A 282 -14.63 2.73 -18.18
N SER A 283 -14.04 2.58 -19.38
CA SER A 283 -13.48 3.72 -20.14
C SER A 283 -14.51 4.80 -20.42
N GLN A 284 -15.72 4.40 -20.85
CA GLN A 284 -16.82 5.33 -21.14
C GLN A 284 -17.34 6.02 -19.88
N CYS A 285 -17.53 5.24 -18.82
CA CYS A 285 -18.06 5.71 -17.54
C CYS A 285 -17.13 6.73 -16.85
N LEU A 286 -15.81 6.50 -16.86
CA LEU A 286 -14.81 7.42 -16.30
C LEU A 286 -14.33 8.49 -17.29
N LYS A 287 -14.69 8.38 -18.58
CA LYS A 287 -14.17 9.21 -19.67
C LYS A 287 -12.64 9.18 -19.76
N VAL A 288 -12.05 8.02 -19.46
CA VAL A 288 -10.63 7.75 -19.50
C VAL A 288 -10.39 6.62 -20.50
N THR A 289 -9.38 6.75 -21.36
CA THR A 289 -9.09 5.71 -22.35
C THR A 289 -8.25 4.59 -21.73
N TYR A 290 -8.86 3.42 -21.52
CA TYR A 290 -8.16 2.20 -21.06
C TYR A 290 -7.98 1.15 -22.16
N THR A 291 -8.66 1.28 -23.29
CA THR A 291 -8.69 0.30 -24.39
C THR A 291 -7.33 0.00 -25.03
N ASP A 292 -6.36 0.89 -24.84
CA ASP A 292 -5.05 0.84 -25.49
C ASP A 292 -3.97 0.27 -24.55
N ASP A 293 -4.31 0.01 -23.28
CA ASP A 293 -3.40 -0.58 -22.29
C ASP A 293 -3.46 -2.12 -22.37
N THR A 294 -2.49 -2.70 -23.07
CA THR A 294 -2.39 -4.16 -23.23
C THR A 294 -2.09 -4.86 -21.89
N GLU A 295 -1.35 -4.22 -20.99
CA GLU A 295 -1.02 -4.78 -19.68
C GLU A 295 -2.26 -4.86 -18.79
N LEU A 296 -3.15 -3.87 -18.86
CA LEU A 296 -4.47 -3.93 -18.23
C LEU A 296 -5.29 -5.09 -18.79
N PHE A 297 -5.35 -5.22 -20.13
CA PHE A 297 -6.11 -6.30 -20.76
C PHE A 297 -5.61 -7.67 -20.30
N ASP A 298 -4.30 -7.93 -20.40
CA ASP A 298 -3.71 -9.22 -20.06
C ASP A 298 -3.84 -9.53 -18.56
N SER A 299 -3.56 -8.55 -17.70
CA SER A 299 -3.62 -8.75 -16.24
C SER A 299 -5.07 -8.93 -15.75
N LEU A 300 -6.02 -8.17 -16.30
CA LEU A 300 -7.44 -8.31 -15.96
C LEU A 300 -8.02 -9.61 -16.53
N LEU A 301 -7.62 -10.02 -17.74
CA LEU A 301 -8.03 -11.29 -18.33
C LEU A 301 -7.57 -12.47 -17.47
N ALA A 302 -6.31 -12.47 -17.06
CA ALA A 302 -5.77 -13.49 -16.18
C ALA A 302 -6.53 -13.52 -14.84
N HIS A 303 -6.78 -12.35 -14.25
CA HIS A 303 -7.54 -12.22 -13.00
C HIS A 303 -8.97 -12.75 -13.15
N LEU A 304 -9.71 -12.35 -14.18
CA LEU A 304 -11.08 -12.79 -14.41
C LEU A 304 -11.19 -14.26 -14.76
N THR A 305 -10.23 -14.80 -15.52
CA THR A 305 -10.18 -16.24 -15.84
C THR A 305 -10.03 -17.06 -14.56
N ASP A 306 -9.09 -16.69 -13.71
CA ASP A 306 -8.88 -17.34 -12.41
C ASP A 306 -10.08 -17.16 -11.47
N LYS A 307 -10.65 -15.95 -11.41
CA LYS A 307 -11.83 -15.63 -10.57
C LYS A 307 -13.08 -16.38 -11.00
N LEU A 308 -13.38 -16.46 -12.29
CA LEU A 308 -14.57 -17.15 -12.77
C LEU A 308 -14.48 -18.66 -12.56
N ALA A 309 -13.28 -19.24 -12.72
CA ALA A 309 -13.03 -20.63 -12.34
C ALA A 309 -13.25 -20.83 -10.82
N LYS A 310 -12.72 -19.94 -9.98
CA LYS A 310 -12.96 -19.97 -8.53
C LYS A 310 -14.45 -19.86 -8.18
N TYR A 311 -15.18 -18.97 -8.86
CA TYR A 311 -16.61 -18.75 -8.62
C TYR A 311 -17.44 -19.99 -8.95
N GLU A 312 -17.11 -20.72 -10.02
CA GLU A 312 -17.74 -22.00 -10.38
C GLU A 312 -17.59 -23.04 -9.25
N TYR A 313 -16.42 -23.09 -8.62
CA TYR A 313 -16.14 -24.00 -7.50
C TYR A 313 -16.47 -23.40 -6.12
N GLY A 314 -17.04 -22.19 -6.07
CA GLY A 314 -17.42 -21.49 -4.85
C GLY A 314 -16.25 -21.03 -3.96
N VAL A 315 -15.02 -20.97 -4.49
CA VAL A 315 -13.82 -20.57 -3.75
C VAL A 315 -13.84 -19.07 -3.46
N ILE A 316 -13.70 -18.70 -2.18
CA ILE A 316 -13.73 -17.31 -1.73
C ILE A 316 -12.35 -16.68 -1.80
N ASP A 317 -12.33 -15.41 -2.19
CA ASP A 317 -11.12 -14.65 -2.44
C ASP A 317 -11.20 -13.30 -1.72
N PRO A 318 -10.85 -13.26 -0.41
CA PRO A 318 -11.05 -12.07 0.40
C PRO A 318 -10.04 -10.98 0.04
N ASN A 319 -10.60 -9.77 -0.10
CA ASN A 319 -10.02 -8.45 -0.27
C ASN A 319 -9.53 -7.80 1.03
N PRO A 320 -8.35 -8.07 1.65
CA PRO A 320 -8.02 -7.44 2.94
C PRO A 320 -7.94 -5.91 2.86
N LEU A 321 -7.72 -5.37 1.65
CA LEU A 321 -7.64 -3.93 1.37
C LEU A 321 -8.97 -3.34 0.89
N VAL A 322 -10.09 -4.08 0.91
CA VAL A 322 -11.37 -3.62 0.34
C VAL A 322 -11.80 -2.25 0.89
N ALA A 323 -11.67 -2.04 2.21
CA ALA A 323 -12.03 -0.78 2.84
C ALA A 323 -11.13 0.36 2.39
N GLU A 324 -9.81 0.12 2.32
CA GLU A 324 -8.82 1.09 1.87
C GLU A 324 -9.02 1.45 0.39
N VAL A 325 -9.32 0.47 -0.46
CA VAL A 325 -9.59 0.66 -1.90
C VAL A 325 -10.85 1.49 -2.12
N ILE A 326 -11.95 1.18 -1.41
CA ILE A 326 -13.20 1.94 -1.50
C ILE A 326 -12.98 3.39 -1.04
N GLN A 327 -12.19 3.59 0.02
CA GLN A 327 -11.90 4.93 0.54
C GLN A 327 -10.98 5.73 -0.39
N SER A 328 -9.96 5.09 -0.96
CA SER A 328 -8.94 5.76 -1.78
C SER A 328 -9.41 6.04 -3.20
N TYR A 329 -10.26 5.17 -3.76
CA TYR A 329 -10.70 5.22 -5.17
C TYR A 329 -12.23 5.12 -5.31
N PRO A 330 -13.02 5.99 -4.65
CA PRO A 330 -14.48 5.84 -4.58
C PRO A 330 -15.18 5.95 -5.94
N GLU A 331 -14.72 6.85 -6.83
CA GLU A 331 -15.31 7.00 -8.17
C GLU A 331 -15.01 5.80 -9.07
N MET A 332 -13.76 5.34 -9.06
CA MET A 332 -13.31 4.13 -9.75
C MET A 332 -14.13 2.92 -9.29
N PHE A 333 -14.27 2.73 -7.98
CA PHE A 333 -15.02 1.63 -7.39
C PHE A 333 -16.49 1.66 -7.75
N ARG A 334 -17.14 2.84 -7.67
CA ARG A 334 -18.54 3.00 -8.09
C ARG A 334 -18.73 2.59 -9.55
N CYS A 335 -17.86 3.07 -10.42
CA CYS A 335 -17.92 2.78 -11.85
C CYS A 335 -17.71 1.28 -12.15
N VAL A 336 -16.66 0.68 -11.60
CA VAL A 336 -16.37 -0.74 -11.75
C VAL A 336 -17.53 -1.59 -11.23
N LYS A 337 -18.12 -1.23 -10.08
CA LYS A 337 -19.26 -1.93 -9.49
C LYS A 337 -20.50 -1.90 -10.40
N GLU A 338 -20.81 -0.74 -10.95
CA GLU A 338 -21.95 -0.55 -11.87
C GLU A 338 -21.75 -1.39 -13.16
N VAL A 339 -20.59 -1.24 -13.80
CA VAL A 339 -20.25 -1.95 -15.03
C VAL A 339 -20.20 -3.47 -14.82
N CYS A 340 -19.57 -3.94 -13.75
CA CYS A 340 -19.49 -5.37 -13.47
C CYS A 340 -20.89 -5.95 -13.17
N SER A 341 -21.74 -5.21 -12.45
CA SER A 341 -23.11 -5.68 -12.18
C SER A 341 -23.91 -5.88 -13.47
N GLU A 342 -23.68 -5.03 -14.47
CA GLU A 342 -24.30 -5.15 -15.79
C GLU A 342 -23.73 -6.33 -16.60
N VAL A 343 -22.40 -6.40 -16.75
CA VAL A 343 -21.74 -7.40 -17.60
C VAL A 343 -21.89 -8.81 -17.05
N PHE A 344 -21.76 -9.00 -15.72
CA PHE A 344 -21.86 -10.31 -15.11
C PHE A 344 -23.30 -10.80 -14.91
N ALA A 345 -24.31 -9.92 -15.03
CA ALA A 345 -25.72 -10.32 -14.99
C ALA A 345 -26.07 -11.30 -16.12
N GLU A 346 -25.48 -11.14 -17.30
CA GLU A 346 -25.73 -12.01 -18.46
C GLU A 346 -25.32 -13.46 -18.22
N ILE A 347 -24.30 -13.68 -17.38
CA ILE A 347 -23.80 -15.01 -17.02
C ILE A 347 -24.20 -15.44 -15.60
N SER A 348 -25.13 -14.72 -14.96
CA SER A 348 -25.63 -15.03 -13.61
C SER A 348 -24.53 -15.12 -12.53
N VAL A 349 -23.47 -14.33 -12.69
CA VAL A 349 -22.37 -14.21 -11.72
C VAL A 349 -22.54 -12.91 -10.94
N PHE A 350 -22.32 -12.96 -9.63
CA PHE A 350 -22.39 -11.78 -8.76
C PHE A 350 -21.07 -11.62 -8.03
N LEU A 351 -20.31 -10.58 -8.39
CA LEU A 351 -19.04 -10.27 -7.75
C LEU A 351 -19.26 -9.56 -6.41
N THR A 352 -18.47 -9.91 -5.40
CA THR A 352 -18.51 -9.27 -4.08
C THR A 352 -17.64 -8.00 -4.06
N ASP A 353 -17.84 -7.11 -3.08
CA ASP A 353 -17.01 -5.90 -2.93
C ASP A 353 -15.49 -6.20 -2.88
N PRO A 354 -15.02 -7.27 -2.20
CA PRO A 354 -13.65 -7.79 -2.34
C PRO A 354 -13.16 -8.06 -3.77
N ASP A 355 -14.00 -8.67 -4.60
CA ASP A 355 -13.67 -8.99 -5.99
C ASP A 355 -13.56 -7.72 -6.82
N LEU A 356 -14.53 -6.82 -6.65
CA LEU A 356 -14.55 -5.51 -7.31
C LEU A 356 -13.34 -4.67 -6.92
N ALA A 357 -12.89 -4.73 -5.66
CA ALA A 357 -11.71 -4.01 -5.20
C ALA A 357 -10.43 -4.46 -5.93
N TYR A 358 -10.28 -5.74 -6.28
CA TYR A 358 -9.14 -6.17 -7.11
C TYR A 358 -9.20 -5.61 -8.52
N ILE A 359 -10.39 -5.65 -9.15
CA ILE A 359 -10.60 -5.09 -10.49
C ILE A 359 -10.26 -3.59 -10.49
N VAL A 360 -10.67 -2.85 -9.45
CA VAL A 360 -10.32 -1.44 -9.25
C VAL A 360 -8.81 -1.23 -9.22
N LEU A 361 -8.04 -2.10 -8.55
CA LEU A 361 -6.57 -1.97 -8.52
C LEU A 361 -5.94 -2.14 -9.91
N HIS A 362 -6.46 -3.03 -10.76
CA HIS A 362 -5.99 -3.16 -12.15
C HIS A 362 -6.23 -1.86 -12.94
N PHE A 363 -7.43 -1.28 -12.83
CA PHE A 363 -7.75 0.00 -13.49
C PHE A 363 -6.93 1.17 -12.92
N GLN A 364 -6.70 1.19 -11.60
CA GLN A 364 -5.89 2.22 -10.96
C GLN A 364 -4.42 2.15 -11.41
N ALA A 365 -3.84 0.94 -11.48
CA ALA A 365 -2.49 0.75 -12.01
C ALA A 365 -2.38 1.23 -13.47
N ALA A 366 -3.37 0.92 -14.31
CA ALA A 366 -3.43 1.40 -15.69
C ALA A 366 -3.56 2.93 -15.76
N TYR A 367 -4.39 3.51 -14.89
CA TYR A 367 -4.53 4.96 -14.77
C TYR A 367 -3.20 5.62 -14.39
N GLU A 368 -2.46 5.07 -13.44
CA GLU A 368 -1.16 5.59 -13.02
C GLU A 368 -0.09 5.45 -14.10
N ARG A 369 -0.04 4.33 -14.83
CA ARG A 369 0.87 4.16 -15.97
C ARG A 369 0.64 5.23 -17.05
N ARG A 370 -0.62 5.57 -17.32
CA ARG A 370 -1.02 6.50 -18.39
C ARG A 370 -1.00 7.97 -17.98
N TYR A 371 -1.55 8.30 -16.81
CA TYR A 371 -1.78 9.68 -16.34
C TYR A 371 -0.97 10.06 -15.09
N GLY A 372 -0.44 9.07 -14.35
CA GLY A 372 0.55 9.32 -13.28
C GLY A 372 1.88 9.89 -13.80
N ARG A 373 2.01 10.07 -15.12
CA ARG A 373 3.17 10.62 -15.83
C ARG A 373 2.89 11.86 -16.67
N SER A 374 1.85 12.65 -16.41
CA SER A 374 1.80 14.01 -16.93
C SER A 374 2.78 14.91 -16.16
N GLN A 375 4.08 14.67 -16.36
CA GLN A 375 5.16 15.52 -15.86
C GLN A 375 5.15 16.84 -16.64
N PHE A 376 4.69 17.92 -16.02
CA PHE A 376 4.85 19.26 -16.58
C PHE A 376 6.34 19.51 -16.77
N ARG A 377 6.75 19.81 -18.00
CA ARG A 377 8.15 20.07 -18.33
C ARG A 377 8.47 21.50 -17.96
N ALA A 378 9.23 21.64 -16.88
CA ALA A 378 9.67 22.92 -16.41
C ALA A 378 11.15 23.16 -16.73
N ILE A 379 11.49 24.42 -16.96
CA ILE A 379 12.88 24.86 -16.98
C ILE A 379 13.13 25.88 -15.89
N VAL A 380 14.28 25.76 -15.22
CA VAL A 380 14.69 26.67 -14.15
C VAL A 380 15.66 27.72 -14.69
N VAL A 381 15.31 29.00 -14.57
CA VAL A 381 16.18 30.11 -14.96
C VAL A 381 16.85 30.70 -13.73
N CYS A 382 18.18 30.62 -13.68
CA CYS A 382 18.95 31.02 -12.50
C CYS A 382 20.28 31.68 -12.87
N GLY A 383 20.56 32.86 -12.28
CA GLY A 383 21.81 33.59 -12.48
C GLY A 383 22.99 33.10 -11.62
N THR A 384 22.75 32.27 -10.60
CA THR A 384 23.72 31.96 -9.53
C THR A 384 24.51 30.65 -9.72
N GLY A 385 24.53 30.09 -10.93
CA GLY A 385 25.38 28.94 -11.28
C GLY A 385 24.74 27.55 -11.05
N ARG A 386 25.43 26.50 -11.54
CA ARG A 386 24.89 25.13 -11.71
C ARG A 386 24.51 24.39 -10.41
N GLY A 387 25.09 24.77 -9.27
CA GLY A 387 24.88 24.10 -7.97
C GLY A 387 23.55 24.44 -7.30
N THR A 388 23.20 25.73 -7.23
CA THR A 388 21.93 26.21 -6.69
C THR A 388 20.74 25.79 -7.57
N ALA A 389 20.95 25.76 -8.89
CA ALA A 389 19.94 25.26 -9.83
C ALA A 389 19.64 23.76 -9.64
N ARG A 390 20.64 22.94 -9.26
CA ARG A 390 20.43 21.51 -8.98
C ARG A 390 19.65 21.29 -7.69
N LEU A 391 19.95 22.05 -6.63
CA LEU A 391 19.20 22.00 -5.38
C LEU A 391 17.74 22.42 -5.59
N LEU A 392 17.52 23.50 -6.34
CA LEU A 392 16.18 23.97 -6.69
C LEU A 392 15.43 22.93 -7.52
N LYS A 393 16.07 22.31 -8.51
CA LYS A 393 15.52 21.18 -9.26
C LYS A 393 15.09 20.03 -8.34
N THR A 394 16.00 19.53 -7.50
CA THR A 394 15.69 18.40 -6.60
C THR A 394 14.53 18.74 -5.67
N ARG A 395 14.50 19.97 -5.14
CA ARG A 395 13.43 20.40 -4.25
C ARG A 395 12.09 20.57 -4.98
N LEU A 396 12.09 21.13 -6.19
CA LEU A 396 10.90 21.23 -7.04
C LEU A 396 10.31 19.85 -7.37
N GLU A 397 11.14 18.89 -7.78
CA GLU A 397 10.71 17.54 -8.14
C GLU A 397 10.27 16.72 -6.90
N ASN A 398 10.82 17.03 -5.73
CA ASN A 398 10.39 16.39 -4.48
C ASN A 398 9.05 16.91 -3.96
N GLU A 399 8.88 18.24 -3.97
CA GLU A 399 7.66 18.91 -3.46
C GLU A 399 6.50 18.83 -4.47
N ILE A 400 6.79 18.69 -5.77
CA ILE A 400 5.79 18.69 -6.84
C ILE A 400 6.04 17.50 -7.76
N LYS A 401 5.47 16.33 -7.39
CA LYS A 401 5.68 15.05 -8.11
C LYS A 401 5.23 15.07 -9.58
N SER A 402 4.28 15.93 -9.92
CA SER A 402 3.80 16.14 -11.29
C SER A 402 4.70 17.04 -12.13
N LEU A 403 5.83 17.53 -11.61
CA LEU A 403 6.75 18.45 -12.29
C LEU A 403 8.06 17.72 -12.66
N SER A 404 8.54 17.92 -13.88
CA SER A 404 9.84 17.42 -14.35
C SER A 404 10.70 18.57 -14.80
N VAL A 405 11.84 18.77 -14.15
CA VAL A 405 12.74 19.86 -14.46
C VAL A 405 13.74 19.39 -15.49
N LEU A 406 13.50 19.73 -16.77
CA LEU A 406 14.32 19.28 -17.91
C LEU A 406 15.77 19.80 -17.80
N GLY A 407 15.95 20.95 -17.17
CA GLY A 407 17.27 21.52 -16.94
C GLY A 407 17.19 22.90 -16.32
N TYR A 408 18.32 23.58 -16.38
CA TYR A 408 18.43 24.97 -15.98
C TYR A 408 19.26 25.74 -17.00
N CYS A 409 18.95 27.02 -17.17
CA CYS A 409 19.67 27.91 -18.07
C CYS A 409 19.81 29.31 -17.48
N SER A 410 20.73 30.09 -18.03
CA SER A 410 20.80 31.52 -17.73
C SER A 410 19.64 32.28 -18.40
N VAL A 411 19.42 33.52 -17.97
CA VAL A 411 18.45 34.42 -18.60
C VAL A 411 18.78 34.67 -20.08
N LEU A 412 20.05 34.61 -20.47
CA LEU A 412 20.50 34.84 -21.85
C LEU A 412 20.21 33.65 -22.77
N GLU A 413 20.03 32.45 -22.22
CA GLU A 413 19.87 31.20 -22.98
C GLU A 413 18.39 30.77 -23.12
N ILE A 414 17.48 31.37 -22.36
CA ILE A 414 16.08 30.93 -22.26
C ILE A 414 15.37 30.89 -23.62
N GLU A 415 15.55 31.90 -24.47
CA GLU A 415 14.90 31.96 -25.79
C GLU A 415 15.37 30.82 -26.72
N GLN A 416 16.64 30.43 -26.63
CA GLN A 416 17.17 29.34 -27.43
C GLN A 416 16.62 28.01 -26.92
N VAL A 417 16.53 27.82 -25.60
CA VAL A 417 16.02 26.57 -25.03
C VAL A 417 14.52 26.39 -25.30
N LEU A 418 13.72 27.46 -25.22
CA LEU A 418 12.29 27.44 -25.57
C LEU A 418 12.04 27.09 -27.04
N LYS A 419 12.98 27.37 -27.95
CA LYS A 419 12.92 26.97 -29.37
C LYS A 419 13.35 25.53 -29.61
N MET A 420 14.23 24.99 -28.76
CA MET A 420 14.79 23.64 -28.92
C MET A 420 13.95 22.54 -28.28
N GLN A 421 13.21 22.85 -27.21
CA GLN A 421 12.42 21.86 -26.49
C GLN A 421 11.04 22.40 -26.12
N PRO A 422 10.00 21.55 -26.13
CA PRO A 422 8.67 21.98 -25.71
C PRO A 422 8.63 22.04 -24.18
N ILE A 423 8.37 23.24 -23.65
CA ILE A 423 8.38 23.58 -22.22
C ILE A 423 7.01 24.12 -21.83
N ASP A 424 6.47 23.62 -20.72
CA ASP A 424 5.13 23.94 -20.23
C ASP A 424 5.15 25.06 -19.18
N LEU A 425 6.27 25.20 -18.45
CA LEU A 425 6.45 26.18 -17.37
C LEU A 425 7.90 26.67 -17.27
N VAL A 426 8.09 27.98 -17.12
CA VAL A 426 9.37 28.58 -16.75
C VAL A 426 9.34 28.97 -15.27
N ILE A 427 10.34 28.52 -14.50
CA ILE A 427 10.51 28.86 -13.09
C ILE A 427 11.78 29.69 -12.97
N SER A 428 11.68 30.97 -12.59
CA SER A 428 12.85 31.85 -12.52
C SER A 428 13.08 32.41 -11.13
N VAL A 429 14.34 32.60 -10.76
CA VAL A 429 14.70 33.37 -9.55
C VAL A 429 14.85 34.87 -9.82
N LEU A 430 14.65 35.29 -11.08
CA LEU A 430 14.70 36.67 -11.53
C LEU A 430 13.46 36.98 -12.39
N PRO A 431 13.00 38.24 -12.43
CA PRO A 431 11.96 38.62 -13.38
C PRO A 431 12.52 38.54 -14.81
N ILE A 432 11.84 37.79 -15.68
CA ILE A 432 12.19 37.64 -17.10
C ILE A 432 10.94 37.82 -17.97
N ASN A 433 11.13 38.21 -19.23
CA ASN A 433 10.02 38.30 -20.18
C ASN A 433 10.03 37.06 -21.09
N THR A 434 8.92 36.32 -21.13
CA THR A 434 8.78 35.10 -21.93
C THR A 434 7.32 34.87 -22.29
N GLU A 435 7.07 34.26 -23.45
CA GLU A 435 5.72 33.89 -23.91
C GLU A 435 5.20 32.60 -23.24
N CYS A 436 6.09 31.79 -22.65
CA CYS A 436 5.74 30.61 -21.88
C CYS A 436 5.28 31.01 -20.46
N PRO A 437 4.33 30.30 -19.82
CA PRO A 437 3.93 30.57 -18.44
C PRO A 437 5.12 30.69 -17.50
N LEU A 438 5.20 31.79 -16.74
CA LEU A 438 6.33 32.11 -15.87
C LEU A 438 5.89 32.16 -14.41
N VAL A 439 6.69 31.57 -13.52
CA VAL A 439 6.61 31.77 -12.07
C VAL A 439 7.96 32.25 -11.55
N VAL A 440 7.96 33.41 -10.90
CA VAL A 440 9.14 33.92 -10.21
C VAL A 440 9.13 33.41 -8.77
N VAL A 441 10.22 32.76 -8.36
CA VAL A 441 10.38 32.11 -7.05
C VAL A 441 11.64 32.59 -6.36
N ASN A 442 11.74 32.37 -5.05
CA ASN A 442 12.98 32.60 -4.32
C ASN A 442 14.02 31.52 -4.64
N SER A 443 15.31 31.87 -4.51
CA SER A 443 16.43 30.93 -4.67
C SER A 443 16.37 29.76 -3.69
N ILE A 444 15.76 29.98 -2.52
CA ILE A 444 15.33 28.95 -1.58
C ILE A 444 13.81 28.93 -1.63
N LEU A 445 13.22 27.83 -2.10
CA LEU A 445 11.77 27.67 -2.19
C LEU A 445 11.10 27.89 -0.83
N THR A 446 10.11 28.76 -0.83
CA THR A 446 9.17 28.95 0.27
C THR A 446 7.84 28.25 -0.04
N GLN A 447 7.01 28.05 0.99
CA GLN A 447 5.67 27.49 0.77
C GLN A 447 4.82 28.36 -0.18
N ARG A 448 5.02 29.69 -0.16
CA ARG A 448 4.33 30.62 -1.06
C ARG A 448 4.71 30.39 -2.52
N ASP A 449 5.97 30.06 -2.78
CA ASP A 449 6.47 29.75 -4.13
C ASP A 449 5.83 28.46 -4.67
N ILE A 450 5.75 27.43 -3.83
CA ILE A 450 5.10 26.15 -4.16
C ILE A 450 3.61 26.37 -4.49
N VAL A 451 2.90 27.18 -3.69
CA VAL A 451 1.49 27.51 -3.94
C VAL A 451 1.33 28.27 -5.27
N ALA A 452 2.25 29.20 -5.59
CA ALA A 452 2.23 29.94 -6.85
C ALA A 452 2.46 29.03 -8.06
N ILE A 453 3.40 28.08 -7.98
CA ILE A 453 3.65 27.09 -9.03
C ILE A 453 2.39 26.27 -9.28
N HIS A 454 1.78 25.69 -8.24
CA HIS A 454 0.55 24.91 -8.38
C HIS A 454 -0.59 25.70 -9.03
N LYS A 455 -0.73 26.99 -8.72
CA LYS A 455 -1.76 27.85 -9.32
C LYS A 455 -1.57 28.00 -10.84
N VAL A 456 -0.33 28.05 -11.31
CA VAL A 456 -0.02 28.12 -12.75
C VAL A 456 -0.20 26.75 -13.41
N LEU A 457 0.24 25.66 -12.78
CA LEU A 457 0.01 24.30 -13.28
C LEU A 457 -1.49 24.00 -13.48
N LYS A 458 -2.35 24.45 -12.55
CA LYS A 458 -3.82 24.33 -12.68
C LYS A 458 -4.38 25.07 -13.89
N LYS A 459 -3.81 26.22 -14.25
CA LYS A 459 -4.24 26.99 -15.43
C LYS A 459 -3.79 26.32 -16.72
N ILE A 460 -2.60 25.72 -16.73
CA ILE A 460 -2.06 25.00 -17.90
C ILE A 460 -2.88 23.73 -18.17
N CYS A 461 -3.33 23.02 -17.12
CA CYS A 461 -4.05 21.75 -17.27
C CYS A 461 -5.55 21.85 -17.59
N GLY A 462 -6.14 23.06 -17.62
CA GLY A 462 -7.57 23.20 -17.90
C GLY A 462 -8.46 22.33 -17.01
N THR A 463 -8.57 22.65 -15.72
CA THR A 463 -9.49 21.99 -14.75
C THR A 463 -9.34 20.47 -14.65
N GLN A 464 -8.29 19.98 -13.97
CA GLN A 464 -8.26 18.64 -13.34
C GLN A 464 -7.03 18.44 -12.42
N LEU A 465 -6.86 19.32 -11.43
CA LEU A 465 -5.97 19.04 -10.29
C LEU A 465 -6.76 19.37 -9.03
N GLU A 466 -7.44 18.36 -8.48
CA GLU A 466 -8.02 18.46 -7.16
C GLU A 466 -6.92 18.58 -6.13
N TYR A 467 -7.14 19.50 -5.20
CA TYR A 467 -6.28 19.74 -4.07
C TYR A 467 -6.74 18.76 -2.99
N THR A 468 -5.97 17.70 -2.72
CA THR A 468 -6.15 16.94 -1.49
C THR A 468 -5.78 17.88 -0.36
N GLN A 469 -6.79 18.43 0.32
CA GLN A 469 -6.58 19.13 1.57
C GLN A 469 -6.12 18.10 2.60
N GLU A 470 -4.81 17.90 2.73
CA GLU A 470 -4.28 17.45 4.00
C GLU A 470 -4.53 18.55 5.02
N THR A 471 -5.45 18.28 5.94
CA THR A 471 -5.67 19.09 7.14
C THR A 471 -4.35 19.30 7.89
N PRO A 472 -4.09 20.50 8.43
CA PRO A 472 -2.83 20.82 9.08
C PRO A 472 -2.78 20.20 10.49
N GLU A 473 -2.47 18.92 10.61
CA GLU A 473 -2.10 18.30 11.89
C GLU A 473 -0.98 17.27 11.74
N LYS A 474 0.25 17.78 11.65
CA LYS A 474 1.33 17.57 12.63
C LYS A 474 2.58 18.21 12.03
N LYS A 475 3.29 19.00 12.83
CA LYS A 475 4.65 19.47 12.48
C LYS A 475 5.46 18.22 12.13
N HIS A 476 5.79 18.04 10.85
CA HIS A 476 6.87 17.14 10.47
C HIS A 476 8.13 17.75 11.08
N ASP A 477 8.53 17.18 12.20
CA ASP A 477 9.73 17.57 12.90
C ASP A 477 10.90 17.24 11.96
N PHE A 478 11.67 18.24 11.58
CA PHE A 478 12.84 18.10 10.69
C PHE A 478 13.82 17.03 11.18
N SER A 479 13.75 16.71 12.49
CA SER A 479 14.51 15.63 13.13
C SER A 479 14.17 14.24 12.58
N GLU A 480 12.92 13.95 12.18
CA GLU A 480 12.48 12.57 11.92
C GLU A 480 12.96 12.04 10.55
N SER A 481 12.90 12.88 9.50
CA SER A 481 13.46 12.54 8.18
C SER A 481 14.99 12.47 8.19
N PHE A 482 15.65 13.31 9.00
CA PHE A 482 17.11 13.26 9.17
C PHE A 482 17.53 11.99 9.94
N MET A 483 16.80 11.62 11.00
CA MET A 483 17.03 10.41 11.79
C MET A 483 16.79 9.12 10.98
N LEU A 484 15.83 9.12 10.04
CA LEU A 484 15.60 8.00 9.12
C LEU A 484 16.75 7.79 8.14
N MET A 485 17.44 8.85 7.71
CA MET A 485 18.60 8.76 6.82
C MET A 485 19.81 8.16 7.55
N ILE A 486 19.97 8.43 8.86
CA ILE A 486 21.06 7.92 9.68
C ILE A 486 20.87 6.45 10.07
N ARG A 487 19.63 5.95 10.17
CA ARG A 487 19.32 4.55 10.50
C ARG A 487 19.91 3.51 9.54
N ASN A 488 20.31 3.92 8.34
CA ASN A 488 20.93 3.06 7.32
C ASN A 488 22.46 3.08 7.34
N ILE A 489 23.08 3.84 8.26
CA ILE A 489 24.54 3.89 8.44
C ILE A 489 24.93 2.88 9.52
N ASN A 490 26.00 2.12 9.28
CA ASN A 490 26.50 1.14 10.24
C ASN A 490 26.89 1.85 11.56
N VAL A 491 26.33 1.40 12.69
CA VAL A 491 26.41 2.10 13.99
C VAL A 491 27.88 2.29 14.45
N THR A 492 28.79 1.44 14.00
CA THR A 492 30.22 1.49 14.31
C THR A 492 30.99 2.61 13.61
N GLU A 493 30.43 3.24 12.56
CA GLU A 493 31.11 4.27 11.76
C GLU A 493 30.66 5.70 12.09
N LEU A 494 29.59 5.85 12.88
CA LEU A 494 29.00 7.14 13.25
C LEU A 494 29.99 8.15 13.87
N PRO A 495 30.85 7.76 14.85
CA PRO A 495 31.80 8.71 15.44
C PRO A 495 32.84 9.22 14.44
N PHE A 496 33.23 8.38 13.47
CA PHE A 496 34.18 8.74 12.43
C PHE A 496 33.57 9.67 11.39
N VAL A 497 32.33 9.39 10.97
CA VAL A 497 31.56 10.24 10.05
C VAL A 497 31.29 11.62 10.68
N GLU A 498 30.96 11.65 11.98
CA GLU A 498 30.77 12.89 12.73
C GLU A 498 32.06 13.72 12.76
N SER A 499 33.20 13.10 13.10
CA SER A 499 34.51 13.77 13.13
C SER A 499 34.88 14.36 11.77
N ILE A 500 34.69 13.61 10.68
CA ILE A 500 34.97 14.10 9.32
C ILE A 500 34.05 15.27 8.96
N SER A 501 32.76 15.17 9.29
CA SER A 501 31.79 16.23 9.01
C SER A 501 32.14 17.53 9.74
N GLN A 502 32.51 17.44 11.01
CA GLN A 502 32.96 18.59 11.80
C GLN A 502 34.21 19.25 11.21
N ASP A 503 35.20 18.44 10.78
CA ASP A 503 36.42 18.95 10.15
C ASP A 503 36.15 19.66 8.81
N ILE A 504 35.26 19.10 7.98
CA ILE A 504 34.87 19.68 6.69
C ILE A 504 34.17 21.03 6.90
N ILE A 505 33.21 21.08 7.82
CA ILE A 505 32.45 22.30 8.13
C ILE A 505 33.39 23.37 8.71
N SER A 506 34.25 22.98 9.65
CA SER A 506 35.21 23.89 10.30
C SER A 506 36.17 24.50 9.28
N LYS A 507 36.77 23.69 8.39
CA LYS A 507 37.65 24.18 7.32
C LYS A 507 36.92 25.08 6.33
N GLY A 508 35.70 24.72 5.93
CA GLY A 508 34.88 25.56 5.04
C GLY A 508 34.52 26.91 5.66
N PHE A 509 34.22 26.92 6.96
CA PHE A 509 33.92 28.13 7.73
C PHE A 509 35.17 29.03 7.87
N GLN A 510 36.31 28.45 8.25
CA GLN A 510 37.58 29.18 8.38
C GLN A 510 38.01 29.82 7.06
N LEU A 511 37.91 29.05 5.97
CA LEU A 511 38.25 29.53 4.63
C LEU A 511 37.29 30.64 4.17
N GLY A 512 35.99 30.47 4.39
CA GLY A 512 34.98 31.48 4.09
C GLY A 512 35.20 32.78 4.86
N MET A 513 35.53 32.68 6.16
CA MET A 513 35.88 33.84 6.97
C MET A 513 37.13 34.56 6.46
N LEU A 514 38.20 33.81 6.17
CA LEU A 514 39.47 34.36 5.71
C LEU A 514 39.29 35.15 4.40
N ILE A 515 38.60 34.58 3.42
CA ILE A 515 38.37 35.26 2.15
C ILE A 515 37.45 36.48 2.37
N THR A 516 36.40 36.33 3.17
CA THR A 516 35.45 37.43 3.42
C THR A 516 36.10 38.60 4.17
N SER A 517 37.03 38.35 5.10
CA SER A 517 37.73 39.41 5.83
C SER A 517 38.71 40.16 4.94
N GLU A 518 39.48 39.45 4.09
CA GLU A 518 40.51 40.03 3.22
C GLU A 518 39.94 40.78 2.01
N PHE A 519 38.72 40.43 1.59
CA PHE A 519 38.03 41.01 0.45
C PHE A 519 36.79 41.84 0.84
N LYS A 520 36.67 42.23 2.12
CA LYS A 520 35.51 42.97 2.63
C LYS A 520 35.17 44.23 1.84
N GLU A 521 36.18 44.95 1.33
CA GLU A 521 36.01 46.16 0.52
C GLU A 521 35.43 45.90 -0.89
N TYR A 522 35.46 44.64 -1.34
CA TYR A 522 34.99 44.19 -2.65
C TYR A 522 33.68 43.39 -2.56
N LEU A 523 33.10 43.25 -1.36
CA LEU A 523 31.95 42.41 -1.10
C LEU A 523 30.80 43.22 -0.51
N SER A 524 29.59 43.03 -1.06
CA SER A 524 28.36 43.43 -0.35
C SER A 524 28.08 42.44 0.79
N GLU A 525 27.25 42.83 1.77
CA GLU A 525 26.85 41.92 2.86
C GLU A 525 26.21 40.62 2.33
N GLN A 526 25.44 40.73 1.24
CA GLN A 526 24.83 39.57 0.58
C GLN A 526 25.88 38.72 -0.15
N ALA A 527 26.86 39.33 -0.81
CA ALA A 527 27.95 38.61 -1.48
C ALA A 527 28.88 37.93 -0.47
N ALA A 528 29.13 38.56 0.67
CA ALA A 528 29.89 37.98 1.79
C ALA A 528 29.18 36.75 2.38
N ALA A 529 27.88 36.83 2.64
CA ALA A 529 27.09 35.68 3.09
C ALA A 529 27.06 34.55 2.04
N GLY A 530 26.91 34.90 0.76
CA GLY A 530 26.95 33.95 -0.35
C GLY A 530 28.32 33.27 -0.50
N LEU A 531 29.40 34.02 -0.36
CA LEU A 531 30.77 33.51 -0.40
C LEU A 531 31.06 32.58 0.79
N MET A 532 30.54 32.89 1.97
CA MET A 532 30.65 32.03 3.14
C MET A 532 30.00 30.66 2.92
N LEU A 533 28.78 30.66 2.37
CA LEU A 533 28.09 29.43 2.00
C LEU A 533 28.80 28.69 0.86
N HIS A 534 29.34 29.42 -0.11
CA HIS A 534 30.13 28.86 -1.19
C HIS A 534 31.36 28.10 -0.66
N SER A 535 32.11 28.70 0.26
CA SER A 535 33.31 28.09 0.86
C SER A 535 33.00 26.84 1.66
N LEU A 536 31.89 26.83 2.43
CA LEU A 536 31.40 25.64 3.14
C LEU A 536 31.09 24.49 2.18
N LEU A 537 30.34 24.78 1.12
CA LEU A 537 29.96 23.77 0.13
C LEU A 537 31.15 23.33 -0.74
N MET A 538 32.11 24.21 -0.99
CA MET A 538 33.33 23.92 -1.74
C MET A 538 34.21 22.93 -0.98
N VAL A 539 34.49 23.19 0.30
CA VAL A 539 35.31 22.27 1.11
C VAL A 539 34.64 20.90 1.22
N ASN A 540 33.30 20.86 1.35
CA ASN A 540 32.54 19.62 1.28
C ASN A 540 32.74 18.88 -0.05
N ARG A 541 32.60 19.57 -1.20
CA ARG A 541 32.83 18.96 -2.52
C ARG A 541 34.25 18.43 -2.69
N LEU A 542 35.26 19.17 -2.22
CA LEU A 542 36.66 18.78 -2.30
C LEU A 542 36.97 17.54 -1.46
N ALA A 543 36.39 17.45 -0.25
CA ALA A 543 36.54 16.29 0.63
C ALA A 543 35.96 15.00 0.01
N PHE A 544 34.90 15.10 -0.80
CA PHE A 544 34.25 13.98 -1.46
C PHE A 544 34.60 13.85 -2.96
N GLY A 545 35.69 14.46 -3.41
CA GLY A 545 36.26 14.24 -4.75
C GLY A 545 35.37 14.70 -5.92
N SER A 546 34.50 15.69 -5.71
CA SER A 546 33.58 16.24 -6.72
C SER A 546 33.83 17.73 -7.03
N PRO A 547 35.05 18.15 -7.43
CA PRO A 547 35.31 19.54 -7.80
C PRO A 547 34.54 19.94 -9.06
N TYR A 548 34.34 21.25 -9.28
CA TYR A 548 33.82 21.74 -10.56
C TYR A 548 34.70 21.25 -11.72
N VAL A 549 34.07 20.59 -12.69
CA VAL A 549 34.70 20.19 -13.97
C VAL A 549 35.12 21.46 -14.72
N ASP A 550 36.40 21.55 -15.10
CA ASP A 550 36.92 22.60 -15.98
C ASP A 550 36.23 22.47 -17.35
N PHE A 551 35.22 23.31 -17.58
CA PHE A 551 34.82 23.62 -18.94
C PHE A 551 35.88 24.58 -19.48
N ASN A 552 36.48 24.26 -20.62
CA ASN A 552 37.35 25.17 -21.36
C ASN A 552 36.62 26.51 -21.54
N TYR A 553 36.93 27.47 -20.67
CA TYR A 553 36.51 28.85 -20.83
C TYR A 553 37.40 29.44 -21.92
N SER A 554 36.76 29.83 -23.02
CA SER A 554 37.33 30.54 -24.15
C SER A 554 38.31 31.64 -23.74
N ASP A 555 39.41 31.77 -24.49
CA ASP A 555 40.41 32.85 -24.51
C ASP A 555 39.78 34.26 -24.67
N GLN A 556 39.07 34.76 -23.66
CA GLN A 556 38.82 36.19 -23.54
C GLN A 556 39.89 36.81 -22.63
N PRO A 557 40.49 37.96 -23.03
CA PRO A 557 41.52 38.60 -22.23
C PRO A 557 40.95 39.02 -20.87
N GLU A 558 41.48 38.41 -19.81
CA GLU A 558 41.14 38.74 -18.42
C GLU A 558 41.45 40.22 -18.18
N SER A 559 40.48 40.98 -17.64
CA SER A 559 40.72 42.39 -17.32
C SER A 559 41.84 42.51 -16.26
N LYS A 560 42.69 43.55 -16.34
CA LYS A 560 43.79 43.78 -15.38
C LYS A 560 43.35 43.68 -13.92
N ARG A 561 42.15 44.20 -13.61
CA ARG A 561 41.54 44.18 -12.28
C ARG A 561 41.22 42.75 -11.79
N LEU A 562 40.74 41.88 -12.66
CA LEU A 562 40.43 40.48 -12.31
C LEU A 562 41.72 39.67 -12.08
N ALA A 563 42.76 39.91 -12.89
CA ALA A 563 44.07 39.29 -12.72
C ALA A 563 44.73 39.68 -11.38
N GLU A 564 44.61 40.96 -10.97
CA GLU A 564 45.09 41.44 -9.67
C GLU A 564 44.34 40.80 -8.49
N LEU A 565 43.00 40.71 -8.57
CA LEU A 565 42.18 40.05 -7.55
C LEU A 565 42.47 38.54 -7.47
N ARG A 566 42.71 37.87 -8.60
CA ARG A 566 43.11 36.46 -8.64
C ARG A 566 44.45 36.23 -7.95
N CYS A 567 45.46 37.06 -8.24
CA CYS A 567 46.76 36.97 -7.56
C CYS A 567 46.64 37.22 -6.05
N LYS A 568 45.84 38.23 -5.65
CA LYS A 568 45.58 38.50 -4.23
C LYS A 568 44.89 37.30 -3.55
N LEU A 569 43.90 36.69 -4.21
CA LEU A 569 43.16 35.55 -3.67
C LEU A 569 44.07 34.32 -3.50
N ILE A 570 44.90 34.02 -4.49
CA ILE A 570 45.85 32.91 -4.42
C ILE A 570 46.86 33.11 -3.27
N ASN A 571 47.31 34.35 -3.04
CA ASN A 571 48.20 34.65 -1.92
C ASN A 571 47.49 34.48 -0.56
N VAL A 572 46.23 34.89 -0.45
CA VAL A 572 45.40 34.73 0.76
C VAL A 572 45.13 33.25 1.06
N LEU A 573 44.96 32.42 0.04
CA LEU A 573 44.73 30.98 0.17
C LEU A 573 45.96 30.20 0.67
N GLY A 574 47.17 30.76 0.64
CA GLY A 574 48.37 30.18 1.26
C GLY A 574 48.76 28.76 0.77
N GLU A 575 49.72 28.14 1.47
CA GLU A 575 50.18 26.76 1.17
C GLU A 575 49.13 25.69 1.52
N GLU A 576 48.30 25.94 2.54
CA GLU A 576 47.32 24.98 3.07
C GLU A 576 46.15 24.71 2.10
N TYR A 577 45.85 25.65 1.20
CA TYR A 577 44.73 25.56 0.24
C TYR A 577 45.19 25.58 -1.24
N ARG A 578 46.46 25.27 -1.50
CA ARG A 578 47.06 25.24 -2.86
C ARG A 578 46.47 24.16 -3.78
N SER A 579 45.71 23.22 -3.22
CA SER A 579 45.03 22.13 -3.91
C SER A 579 43.65 22.51 -4.47
N ILE A 580 43.17 23.75 -4.26
CA ILE A 580 41.88 24.20 -4.80
C ILE A 580 41.97 24.32 -6.35
N PRO A 581 41.07 23.67 -7.10
CA PRO A 581 41.03 23.75 -8.55
C PRO A 581 40.83 25.18 -9.08
N LYS A 582 41.39 25.46 -10.27
CA LYS A 582 41.23 26.77 -10.95
C LYS A 582 39.76 27.14 -11.21
N SER A 583 38.90 26.14 -11.40
CA SER A 583 37.45 26.31 -11.56
C SER A 583 36.78 26.89 -10.30
N GLU A 584 37.18 26.44 -9.12
CA GLU A 584 36.68 26.94 -7.82
C GLU A 584 37.22 28.36 -7.54
N ILE A 585 38.50 28.62 -7.83
CA ILE A 585 39.09 29.98 -7.75
C ILE A 585 38.30 30.95 -8.64
N SER A 586 37.98 30.53 -9.86
CA SER A 586 37.22 31.34 -10.80
C SER A 586 35.75 31.54 -10.38
N ALA A 587 35.18 30.59 -9.62
CA ALA A 587 33.84 30.73 -9.06
C ALA A 587 33.82 31.72 -7.86
N ILE A 588 34.86 31.71 -7.03
CA ILE A 588 35.03 32.68 -5.93
C ILE A 588 35.17 34.11 -6.46
N LEU A 589 35.95 34.30 -7.53
CA LEU A 589 36.16 35.64 -8.12
C LEU A 589 34.87 36.31 -8.62
N ARG A 590 33.81 35.53 -8.89
CA ARG A 590 32.48 36.07 -9.29
C ARG A 590 31.75 36.78 -8.16
N TYR A 591 32.21 36.64 -6.92
CA TYR A 591 31.64 37.37 -5.78
C TYR A 591 32.22 38.78 -5.64
N PHE A 592 33.34 39.08 -6.30
CA PHE A 592 34.04 40.38 -6.20
C PHE A 592 33.66 41.37 -7.33
N SER A 593 32.66 41.02 -8.15
CA SER A 593 32.21 41.80 -9.32
C SER A 593 31.19 42.86 -8.98
#